data_AF-A0A168NWI6-F1
#
_entry.id   AF-A0A168NWI6-F1
#
_cell.length_a   1.000
_cell.length_b   1.000
_cell.length_c   1.000
_cell.angle_alpha   90.00
_cell.angle_beta   90.00
_cell.angle_gamma   90.00
#
_symmetry.space_group_name_H-M   'P 1'
#
loop_
_entity.id
_entity.type
_entity.pdbx_description
1 polymer ?
#
loop_
_entity_poly.entity_id
_entity_poly.type
_entity_poly.pdbx_seq_one_letter_code
_entity_poly.pdbx_strand_id
1 'polypeptide(L)' 'MKIYRVSIGAEGGPSREVKVPSKTDVQAADAAAELMQPGETILSIIETDDPYQEVDASPPGTQTHPDQIT' A
#
# COMPACT_ATOMS: atom_id res chain seq x y z
N MET A 1 -16.84 -11.04 4.18
CA MET A 1 -15.71 -10.77 3.26
C MET A 1 -14.88 -9.71 3.95
N LYS A 2 -13.57 -9.90 4.09
CA LYS A 2 -12.73 -9.02 4.90
C LYS A 2 -11.67 -8.36 4.04
N ILE A 3 -11.14 -7.22 4.46
CA ILE A 3 -10.03 -6.57 3.79
C ILE A 3 -8.78 -6.83 4.62
N TYR A 4 -7.72 -7.28 3.95
CA TYR A 4 -6.41 -7.44 4.57
C TYR A 4 -5.47 -6.41 3.98
N ARG A 5 -4.75 -5.70 4.84
CA ARG A 5 -3.66 -4.79 4.49
C ARG A 5 -2.36 -5.57 4.62
N VAL A 6 -1.71 -5.81 3.50
CA VAL A 6 -0.46 -6.56 3.42
C VAL A 6 0.67 -5.59 3.13
N SER A 7 1.61 -5.47 4.06
CA SER A 7 2.82 -4.69 3.88
C SER A 7 3.85 -5.55 3.16
N ILE A 8 4.27 -5.13 1.98
CA ILE A 8 5.28 -5.76 1.13
C ILE A 8 6.50 -4.86 1.13
N GLY A 9 7.71 -5.41 1.21
CA GLY A 9 8.93 -4.62 1.04
C GLY A 9 10.07 -5.46 0.51
N ALA A 10 11.04 -4.81 -0.12
CA ALA A 10 12.29 -5.44 -0.52
C ALA A 10 13.35 -5.29 0.59
N GLU A 11 14.31 -6.21 0.64
CA GLU A 11 15.43 -6.12 1.58
C GLU A 11 16.23 -4.83 1.35
N GLY A 12 16.18 -3.91 2.33
CA GLY A 12 16.82 -2.59 2.25
C GLY A 12 16.12 -1.59 1.32
N GLY A 13 14.93 -1.91 0.80
CA GLY A 13 14.16 -1.08 -0.13
C GLY A 13 12.91 -0.45 0.48
N PRO A 14 12.14 0.32 -0.31
CA PRO A 14 10.88 0.89 0.13
C PRO A 14 9.84 -0.21 0.39
N SER A 15 9.02 -0.03 1.42
CA SER A 15 7.84 -0.85 1.65
C SER A 15 6.61 -0.19 1.02
N ARG A 16 5.70 -1.02 0.53
CA ARG A 16 4.39 -0.64 -0.01
C ARG A 16 3.29 -1.48 0.61
N GLU A 17 2.08 -0.95 0.64
CA GLU A 17 0.96 -1.64 1.26
C GLU A 17 -0.10 -1.96 0.22
N VAL A 18 -0.53 -3.22 0.17
CA VAL A 18 -1.57 -3.69 -0.75
C VAL A 18 -2.78 -4.13 0.04
N LYS A 19 -3.97 -3.72 -0.40
CA LYS A 19 -5.24 -4.13 0.20
C LYS A 19 -5.84 -5.26 -0.64
N VAL A 20 -6.09 -6.39 -0.01
CA VAL A 20 -6.60 -7.59 -0.68
C VAL A 20 -7.90 -8.04 -0.02
N PRO A 21 -9.03 -8.13 -0.76
CA PRO A 21 -10.26 -8.69 -0.23
C PRO A 21 -10.11 -10.21 -0.14
N SER A 22 -10.26 -10.77 1.06
CA SER A 22 -10.11 -12.21 1.30
C SER A 22 -10.97 -12.70 2.47
N LYS A 23 -11.14 -14.02 2.56
CA LYS A 23 -11.91 -14.64 3.66
C LYS A 23 -11.01 -15.00 4.83
N THR A 24 -9.73 -15.29 4.58
CA THR A 24 -8.71 -15.62 5.57
C THR A 24 -7.41 -14.89 5.28
N ASP A 25 -6.54 -14.79 6.29
CA ASP A 25 -5.20 -14.21 6.19
C ASP A 25 -4.29 -14.99 5.22
N VAL A 26 -4.40 -16.33 5.20
CA VAL A 26 -3.64 -17.18 4.26
C VAL A 26 -3.99 -16.87 2.81
N GLN A 27 -5.27 -16.69 2.49
CA GLN A 27 -5.70 -16.32 1.14
C GLN A 27 -5.24 -14.91 0.77
N ALA A 28 -5.20 -14.00 1.75
CA ALA A 28 -4.68 -12.66 1.53
C ALA A 28 -3.17 -12.64 1.29
N ALA A 29 -2.41 -13.50 1.98
CA ALA A 29 -0.98 -13.68 1.78
C ALA A 29 -0.67 -14.20 0.37
N ASP A 30 -1.39 -15.22 -0.06
CA ASP A 30 -1.24 -15.85 -1.38
C ASP A 30 -1.55 -14.87 -2.50
N ALA A 31 -2.69 -14.18 -2.42
CA ALA A 31 -3.07 -13.16 -3.38
C ALA A 31 -2.14 -11.92 -3.35
N ALA A 32 -1.57 -11.57 -2.19
CA ALA A 32 -0.54 -10.54 -2.13
C ALA A 32 0.77 -11.00 -2.80
N ALA A 33 1.13 -12.29 -2.68
CA ALA A 33 2.29 -12.87 -3.35
C ALA A 33 2.18 -12.80 -4.88
N GLU A 34 0.98 -12.93 -5.44
CA GLU A 34 0.75 -12.75 -6.88
C GLU A 34 0.98 -11.30 -7.36
N LEU A 35 0.87 -10.31 -6.45
CA LEU A 35 1.04 -8.88 -6.73
C LEU A 35 2.47 -8.38 -6.45
N MET A 36 3.34 -9.26 -5.94
CA MET A 36 4.73 -8.94 -5.60
C MET A 36 5.64 -8.98 -6.83
N GLN A 37 6.66 -8.13 -6.81
CA GLN A 37 7.78 -8.13 -7.73
C GLN A 37 8.88 -9.06 -7.22
N PRO A 38 9.72 -9.60 -8.13
CA PRO A 38 10.86 -10.44 -7.73
C PRO A 38 11.79 -9.67 -6.79
N GLY A 39 12.04 -10.24 -5.61
CA GLY A 39 12.88 -9.64 -4.56
C GLY A 39 12.10 -8.90 -3.46
N GLU A 40 10.78 -8.78 -3.59
CA GLU A 40 9.92 -8.30 -2.51
C GLU A 40 9.54 -9.46 -1.55
N THR A 41 9.22 -9.13 -0.30
CA THR A 41 8.75 -10.05 0.75
C THR A 41 7.60 -9.45 1.52
N ILE A 42 6.68 -10.30 1.98
CA ILE A 42 5.61 -9.89 2.88
C ILE A 42 6.19 -9.64 4.26
N LEU A 43 6.06 -8.41 4.75
CA LEU A 43 6.53 -7.97 6.06
C LEU A 43 5.44 -8.15 7.13
N SER A 44 4.18 -7.86 6.80
CA SER A 44 3.06 -7.95 7.75
C SER A 44 1.72 -8.10 7.03
N ILE A 45 0.77 -8.76 7.70
CA ILE A 45 -0.62 -8.95 7.23
C ILE A 45 -1.54 -8.57 8.38
N ILE A 46 -2.37 -7.56 8.17
CA ILE A 46 -3.30 -7.06 9.18
C ILE A 46 -4.71 -7.05 8.59
N GLU A 47 -5.67 -7.67 9.28
CA GLU A 47 -7.08 -7.53 8.97
C GLU A 47 -7.52 -6.09 9.29
N THR A 48 -8.06 -5.38 8.29
CA THR A 48 -8.55 -4.02 8.46
C THR A 48 -10.02 -3.96 8.04
N ASP A 49 -10.82 -3.25 8.84
CA ASP A 49 -12.19 -2.87 8.48
C ASP A 49 -12.22 -1.45 7.87
N ASP A 50 -11.06 -0.79 7.73
CA ASP A 50 -10.99 0.63 7.41
C ASP A 50 -11.46 0.95 5.98
N PRO A 51 -12.56 1.73 5.83
CA PRO A 51 -12.93 2.33 4.55
C PRO A 51 -12.01 3.51 4.18
N TYR A 52 -11.16 3.96 5.10
CA TYR A 52 -10.27 5.09 4.87
C TYR A 52 -8.97 4.67 4.18
N GLN A 53 -8.81 5.22 2.99
CA GLN A 53 -7.61 5.22 2.20
C GLN A 53 -6.72 6.35 2.73
N GLU A 54 -5.82 6.05 3.67
CA GLU A 54 -4.61 6.86 3.80
C GLU A 54 -3.78 6.60 2.54
N VAL A 55 -4.09 7.34 1.48
CA VAL A 55 -3.08 7.61 0.48
C VAL A 55 -1.97 8.30 1.22
N ASP A 56 -0.82 7.65 1.33
CA ASP A 56 0.44 8.37 1.51
C ASP A 56 0.70 9.13 0.19
N ALA A 57 -0.17 10.09 -0.10
CA ALA A 57 0.14 11.14 -1.03
C ALA A 57 1.23 11.93 -0.31
N SER A 58 2.49 11.59 -0.60
CA SER A 58 3.60 12.52 -0.38
C SER A 58 3.08 13.92 -0.69
N PRO A 59 3.21 14.89 0.24
CA PRO A 59 2.59 16.19 0.08
C PRO A 59 2.93 16.70 -1.31
N PRO A 60 1.95 17.18 -2.11
CA PRO A 60 2.24 17.67 -3.45
C PRO A 60 3.33 18.71 -3.30
N GLY A 61 4.51 18.38 -3.83
CA GLY A 61 5.66 19.27 -3.80
C GLY A 61 5.21 20.61 -4.35
N THR A 62 5.27 21.62 -3.49
CA THR A 62 5.18 23.05 -3.82
C THR A 62 4.09 23.40 -4.83
N GLN A 63 2.93 23.82 -4.31
CA GLN A 63 2.14 24.86 -4.95
C GLN A 63 3.00 26.14 -5.04
N THR A 64 3.90 26.19 -6.01
CA THR A 64 4.43 27.45 -6.53
C THR A 64 3.40 27.90 -7.55
N HIS A 65 2.54 28.85 -7.15
CA HIS A 65 1.74 29.66 -8.08
C HIS A 65 2.73 30.52 -8.89
N PRO A 66 2.86 30.37 -10.21
CA PRO A 66 3.53 31.36 -11.04
C PRO A 66 2.46 32.04 -11.87
N ASP A 67 1.83 33.08 -11.33
CA ASP A 67 1.24 34.10 -12.20
C ASP A 67 1.29 35.45 -11.49
N GLN A 68 2.44 36.11 -11.66
CA GLN A 68 2.48 37.55 -11.53
C GLN A 68 1.70 38.14 -12.70
N ILE A 69 0.56 38.74 -12.40
CA ILE A 69 -0.09 39.68 -13.31
C ILE A 69 -0.22 41.05 -12.65
N THR A 70 0.46 42.01 -13.29
CA THR A 70 0.40 43.47 -13.22
C THR A 70 1.09 44.18 -12.05
#